data_AF-A0A6G0JAJ8-F1
#
_entry.id   AF-A0A6G0JAJ8-F1
#
_cell.length_a   1.000
_cell.length_b   1.000
_cell.length_c   1.000
_cell.angle_alpha   90.00
_cell.angle_beta   90.00
_cell.angle_gamma   90.00
#
_symmetry.space_group_name_H-M   'P 1'
#
loop_
_entity.id
_entity.type
_entity.pdbx_description
1 polymer ?
#
loop_
_entity_poly.entity_id
_entity_poly.type
_entity_poly.pdbx_seq_one_letter_code
_entity_poly.pdbx_strand_id
1 'polypeptide(L)'
;MSLLSHCIVQQHLALRRRPRQQHLFDIFYTSLQKKMAGLCWMAVTLSVLLYAGSSFADVDQNHLAGIVKEIVDKYRPSYKAGNVPRKPMFSLAVSIPYDEKSKKYDISQVFNTDPADTVKKTILKCEVYKGTRMVAATVLRWPDVLDQCPNEPVQWDDVLKECRNIKTWSHLDDTLTLLKDKGRKKSKSEKRCFDTVKEGRADHAEYRTLQAFNTLVDRKNKNDLLLFYVLASPCSQRCTGITKKWSILENIKKIMKWKNYALVFSNVFKPRDGTPIPEKDSRGALERLGESIGLKNIFRCDKDKCTSCSSGNQVTRECYT
;
A
#
# COMPACT_ATOMS: atom_id res chain seq x y z
N MET A 1 -6.87 42.57 -17.76
CA MET A 1 -8.07 43.24 -18.30
C MET A 1 -9.25 42.32 -18.01
N SER A 2 -9.88 42.46 -16.83
CA SER A 2 -11.14 43.20 -16.58
C SER A 2 -12.30 42.64 -17.43
N LEU A 3 -13.39 42.07 -16.91
CA LEU A 3 -14.27 42.60 -15.86
C LEU A 3 -15.03 41.49 -15.09
N LEU A 4 -15.19 41.73 -13.79
CA LEU A 4 -16.19 41.18 -12.88
C LEU A 4 -17.49 42.01 -12.96
N SER A 5 -18.67 41.37 -12.81
CA SER A 5 -19.84 41.86 -12.03
C SER A 5 -21.04 40.91 -12.25
N HIS A 6 -21.50 40.15 -11.26
CA HIS A 6 -22.42 40.49 -10.16
C HIS A 6 -23.92 40.53 -10.53
N CYS A 7 -24.69 39.64 -9.90
CA CYS A 7 -26.03 39.84 -9.30
C CYS A 7 -26.35 38.55 -8.51
N ILE A 8 -26.11 38.49 -7.19
CA ILE A 8 -26.94 38.93 -6.05
C ILE A 8 -28.35 38.29 -5.99
N VAL A 9 -28.45 37.32 -5.07
CA VAL A 9 -29.50 36.99 -4.08
C VAL A 9 -30.89 37.66 -4.20
N GLN A 10 -31.94 36.82 -4.17
CA GLN A 10 -33.15 37.14 -3.38
C GLN A 10 -33.86 35.85 -2.90
N GLN A 11 -33.89 35.65 -1.58
CA GLN A 11 -34.88 34.84 -0.88
C GLN A 11 -36.05 35.77 -0.50
N HIS A 12 -37.30 35.33 -0.65
CA HIS A 12 -38.33 35.51 0.39
C HIS A 12 -39.56 34.61 0.17
N LEU A 13 -40.08 34.19 1.33
CA LEU A 13 -41.18 33.27 1.59
C LEU A 13 -42.59 33.85 1.33
N ALA A 14 -43.44 33.03 0.74
CA ALA A 14 -44.74 32.53 1.23
C ALA A 14 -45.79 33.46 1.92
N LEU A 15 -47.02 33.38 1.35
CA LEU A 15 -48.36 33.20 1.97
C LEU A 15 -49.41 34.34 2.00
N ARG A 16 -50.62 33.94 1.55
CA ARG A 16 -52.01 34.38 1.90
C ARG A 16 -52.49 35.72 1.26
N ARG A 17 -53.65 35.85 0.57
CA ARG A 17 -55.02 35.30 0.73
C ARG A 17 -55.88 35.47 -0.58
N ARG A 18 -56.97 34.68 -0.71
CA ARG A 18 -58.04 34.57 -1.77
C ARG A 18 -59.03 35.77 -1.83
N PRO A 19 -60.17 35.76 -2.59
CA PRO A 19 -60.44 35.44 -4.03
C PRO A 19 -61.44 36.44 -4.72
N ARG A 20 -61.51 36.48 -6.06
CA ARG A 20 -62.76 36.41 -6.89
C ARG A 20 -62.50 36.77 -8.37
N GLN A 21 -63.07 35.93 -9.25
CA GLN A 21 -63.65 36.22 -10.59
C GLN A 21 -62.69 36.82 -11.65
N GLN A 22 -62.63 36.42 -12.92
CA GLN A 22 -63.53 35.69 -13.81
C GLN A 22 -62.68 35.16 -14.98
N HIS A 23 -63.03 33.96 -15.45
CA HIS A 23 -63.03 33.45 -16.82
C HIS A 23 -62.11 34.04 -17.92
N LEU A 24 -61.58 33.07 -18.70
CA LEU A 24 -61.06 33.16 -20.07
C LEU A 24 -59.60 33.63 -20.18
N PHE A 25 -58.66 32.68 -20.21
CA PHE A 25 -57.54 32.60 -21.16
C PHE A 25 -56.78 31.29 -20.89
N ASP A 26 -57.46 30.16 -21.10
CA ASP A 26 -56.80 28.87 -21.30
C ASP A 26 -56.85 28.52 -22.78
N ILE A 27 -55.83 27.80 -23.24
CA ILE A 27 -55.51 27.41 -24.63
C ILE A 27 -54.61 28.45 -25.31
N PHE A 28 -53.31 28.39 -25.03
CA PHE A 28 -52.20 28.45 -26.02
C PHE A 28 -50.83 28.46 -25.29
N TYR A 29 -50.57 27.54 -24.35
CA TYR A 29 -49.19 27.33 -23.88
C TYR A 29 -48.94 25.92 -23.32
N THR A 30 -49.39 24.88 -24.02
CA THR A 30 -49.03 23.49 -23.72
C THR A 30 -48.52 22.79 -24.96
N SER A 31 -47.36 23.19 -25.48
CA SER A 31 -46.62 22.33 -26.43
C SER A 31 -45.16 22.80 -26.68
N LEU A 32 -44.34 23.05 -25.65
CA LEU A 32 -42.88 23.10 -25.88
C LEU A 32 -42.00 22.91 -24.61
N GLN A 33 -42.44 22.09 -23.65
CA GLN A 33 -41.64 21.70 -22.48
C GLN A 33 -41.42 20.19 -22.34
N LYS A 34 -41.57 19.43 -23.43
CA LYS A 34 -41.11 18.05 -23.52
C LYS A 34 -39.98 17.98 -24.53
N LYS A 35 -38.87 17.35 -24.14
CA LYS A 35 -37.67 17.01 -24.94
C LYS A 35 -36.45 17.93 -24.81
N MET A 36 -35.98 18.30 -23.62
CA MET A 36 -34.53 18.61 -23.42
C MET A 36 -33.99 18.31 -22.01
N ALA A 37 -34.62 17.40 -21.25
CA ALA A 37 -34.09 16.96 -19.95
C ALA A 37 -33.55 15.51 -19.95
N GLY A 38 -33.78 14.73 -21.03
CA GLY A 38 -33.42 13.31 -21.09
C GLY A 38 -32.03 13.00 -21.64
N LEU A 39 -31.37 13.95 -22.33
CA LEU A 39 -30.05 13.73 -22.94
C LEU A 39 -28.87 14.11 -22.03
N CYS A 40 -29.08 14.94 -21.02
CA CYS A 40 -27.99 15.39 -20.13
C CYS A 40 -27.64 14.34 -19.05
N TRP A 41 -28.56 13.44 -18.71
CA TRP A 41 -28.33 12.41 -17.69
C TRP A 41 -27.59 11.18 -18.23
N MET A 42 -27.76 10.85 -19.51
CA MET A 42 -27.01 9.74 -20.14
C MET A 42 -25.51 10.05 -20.27
N ALA A 43 -25.14 11.33 -20.45
CA ALA A 43 -23.74 11.74 -20.52
C ALA A 43 -23.04 11.63 -19.16
N VAL A 44 -23.74 11.91 -18.05
CA VAL A 44 -23.17 11.78 -16.70
C VAL A 44 -23.00 10.30 -16.31
N THR A 45 -23.93 9.42 -16.68
CA THR A 45 -23.77 7.97 -16.44
C THR A 45 -22.67 7.33 -17.31
N LEU A 46 -22.50 7.77 -18.56
CA LEU A 46 -21.41 7.28 -19.42
C LEU A 46 -20.02 7.77 -18.95
N SER A 47 -19.94 8.99 -18.42
CA SER A 47 -18.68 9.57 -17.93
C SER A 47 -18.20 8.95 -16.62
N VAL A 48 -19.11 8.46 -15.79
CA VAL A 48 -18.77 7.74 -14.54
C VAL A 48 -18.32 6.30 -14.81
N LEU A 49 -18.81 5.66 -15.88
CA LEU A 49 -18.37 4.31 -16.27
C LEU A 49 -17.01 4.29 -16.99
N LEU A 50 -16.59 5.43 -17.58
CA LEU A 50 -15.27 5.56 -18.20
C LEU A 50 -14.15 5.96 -17.22
N TYR A 51 -14.48 6.21 -15.96
CA TYR A 51 -13.50 6.30 -14.86
C TYR A 51 -13.22 4.94 -14.21
N ALA A 52 -13.59 3.83 -14.88
CA ALA A 52 -12.85 2.60 -14.74
C ALA A 52 -11.45 2.85 -15.31
N GLY A 53 -10.54 3.36 -14.48
CA GLY A 53 -9.12 3.42 -14.81
C GLY A 53 -8.74 2.10 -15.46
N SER A 54 -8.25 2.17 -16.69
CA SER A 54 -7.97 1.03 -17.55
C SER A 54 -7.17 0.00 -16.76
N SER A 55 -7.87 -1.01 -16.25
CA SER A 55 -7.29 -1.96 -15.33
C SER A 55 -6.35 -2.87 -16.07
N PHE A 56 -5.25 -3.24 -15.44
CA PHE A 56 -4.22 -4.16 -15.91
C PHE A 56 -4.67 -5.62 -15.95
N ALA A 57 -5.86 -5.87 -16.48
CA ALA A 57 -6.40 -7.21 -16.70
C ALA A 57 -5.57 -8.04 -17.69
N ASP A 58 -4.46 -7.50 -18.22
CA ASP A 58 -3.62 -8.15 -19.21
C ASP A 58 -2.12 -7.87 -19.01
N VAL A 59 -1.63 -7.72 -17.75
CA VAL A 59 -0.19 -7.97 -17.54
C VAL A 59 0.05 -9.43 -17.92
N ASP A 60 0.79 -9.66 -19.00
CA ASP A 60 1.27 -10.98 -19.35
C ASP A 60 2.00 -11.57 -18.13
N GLN A 61 1.41 -12.62 -17.55
CA GLN A 61 1.93 -13.26 -16.33
C GLN A 61 3.34 -13.80 -16.53
N ASN A 62 3.70 -14.19 -17.76
CA ASN A 62 5.06 -14.63 -18.08
C ASN A 62 6.03 -13.45 -18.04
N HIS A 63 5.64 -12.31 -18.59
CA HIS A 63 6.44 -11.09 -18.51
C HIS A 63 6.62 -10.61 -17.06
N LEU A 64 5.55 -10.66 -16.27
CA LEU A 64 5.60 -10.32 -14.84
C LEU A 64 6.54 -11.25 -14.06
N ALA A 65 6.56 -12.54 -14.39
CA ALA A 65 7.45 -13.52 -13.76
C ALA A 65 8.92 -13.16 -14.00
N GLY A 66 9.29 -12.77 -15.22
CA GLY A 66 10.64 -12.30 -15.55
C GLY A 66 11.04 -11.05 -14.74
N ILE A 67 10.14 -10.07 -14.61
CA ILE A 67 10.39 -8.87 -13.81
C ILE A 67 10.60 -9.22 -12.33
N VAL A 68 9.74 -10.06 -11.78
CA VAL A 68 9.80 -10.45 -10.36
C VAL A 68 11.07 -11.24 -10.07
N LYS A 69 11.46 -12.14 -10.98
CA LYS A 69 12.72 -12.88 -10.90
C LYS A 69 13.90 -11.92 -10.79
N GLU A 70 14.00 -10.94 -11.67
CA GLU A 70 15.07 -9.92 -11.62
C GLU A 70 15.07 -9.12 -10.30
N ILE A 71 13.89 -8.75 -9.79
CA ILE A 71 13.77 -8.07 -8.49
C ILE A 71 14.31 -8.94 -7.36
N VAL A 72 13.90 -10.21 -7.31
CA VAL A 72 14.34 -11.14 -6.27
C VAL A 72 15.83 -11.40 -6.37
N ASP A 73 16.36 -11.62 -7.57
CA ASP A 73 17.77 -11.96 -7.78
C ASP A 73 18.69 -10.78 -7.43
N LYS A 74 18.29 -9.54 -7.75
CA LYS A 74 19.13 -8.35 -7.53
C LYS A 74 18.93 -7.70 -6.16
N TYR A 75 17.69 -7.54 -5.72
CA TYR A 75 17.38 -6.70 -4.55
C TYR A 75 17.12 -7.46 -3.26
N ARG A 76 17.03 -8.81 -3.27
CA ARG A 76 16.77 -9.56 -2.04
C ARG A 76 17.91 -9.35 -1.03
N PRO A 77 17.63 -8.73 0.13
CA PRO A 77 18.66 -8.46 1.12
C PRO A 77 19.04 -9.74 1.87
N SER A 78 20.29 -9.77 2.34
CA SER A 78 20.77 -10.76 3.29
C SER A 78 21.79 -10.15 4.24
N TYR A 79 21.76 -10.54 5.51
CA TYR A 79 22.77 -10.18 6.51
C TYR A 79 23.22 -11.44 7.26
N LYS A 80 24.23 -11.30 8.11
CA LYS A 80 24.73 -12.39 8.95
C LYS A 80 24.33 -12.17 10.41
N ALA A 81 23.77 -13.19 11.03
CA ALA A 81 23.61 -13.29 12.48
C ALA A 81 24.69 -14.28 12.97
N GLY A 82 25.82 -13.76 13.44
CA GLY A 82 27.04 -14.56 13.60
C GLY A 82 27.51 -15.15 12.27
N ASN A 83 27.57 -16.48 12.17
CA ASN A 83 27.92 -17.19 10.93
C ASN A 83 26.71 -17.65 10.12
N VAL A 84 25.48 -17.36 10.56
CA VAL A 84 24.26 -17.82 9.91
C VAL A 84 23.71 -16.72 9.00
N PRO A 85 23.58 -16.96 7.68
CA PRO A 85 22.95 -16.01 6.78
C PRO A 85 21.45 -15.90 7.08
N ARG A 86 20.95 -14.68 7.17
CA ARG A 86 19.55 -14.33 7.36
C ARG A 86 19.04 -13.54 6.17
N LYS A 87 17.77 -13.75 5.81
CA LYS A 87 17.08 -13.03 4.74
C LYS A 87 15.83 -12.39 5.34
N PRO A 88 15.82 -11.07 5.62
CA PRO A 88 14.66 -10.42 6.20
C PRO A 88 13.51 -10.38 5.19
N MET A 89 12.29 -10.24 5.70
CA MET A 89 11.15 -9.85 4.86
C MET A 89 11.44 -8.46 4.28
N PHE A 90 11.08 -8.25 3.02
CA PHE A 90 11.29 -6.98 2.33
C PHE A 90 10.17 -6.71 1.33
N SER A 91 10.01 -5.45 0.98
CA SER A 91 9.08 -4.98 -0.04
C SER A 91 9.65 -3.81 -0.81
N LEU A 92 9.18 -3.65 -2.04
CA LEU A 92 9.56 -2.59 -2.96
C LEU A 92 8.32 -2.04 -3.65
N ALA A 93 8.26 -0.72 -3.81
CA ALA A 93 7.44 -0.08 -4.82
C ALA A 93 8.36 0.41 -5.93
N VAL A 94 8.11 -0.01 -7.17
CA VAL A 94 9.02 0.21 -8.31
C VAL A 94 8.26 0.77 -9.50
N SER A 95 8.76 1.87 -10.08
CA SER A 95 8.29 2.48 -11.34
C SER A 95 9.09 1.94 -12.51
N ILE A 96 8.53 0.97 -13.23
CA ILE A 96 9.18 0.24 -14.32
C ILE A 96 8.82 0.90 -15.66
N PRO A 97 9.80 1.45 -16.40
CA PRO A 97 9.55 2.05 -17.71
C PRO A 97 8.89 1.10 -18.69
N TYR A 98 7.98 1.64 -19.51
CA TYR A 98 7.52 0.97 -20.71
C TYR A 98 8.46 1.25 -21.88
N ASP A 99 8.96 0.20 -22.53
CA ASP A 99 9.72 0.31 -23.76
C ASP A 99 8.79 0.18 -24.97
N GLU A 100 8.60 1.29 -25.68
CA GLU A 100 7.77 1.37 -26.88
C GLU A 100 8.27 0.50 -28.04
N LYS A 101 9.56 0.13 -28.08
CA LYS A 101 10.12 -0.70 -29.15
C LYS A 101 9.81 -2.17 -28.93
N SER A 102 10.09 -2.69 -27.74
CA SER A 102 9.78 -4.09 -27.40
C SER A 102 8.32 -4.31 -26.98
N LYS A 103 7.55 -3.23 -26.78
CA LYS A 103 6.18 -3.23 -26.25
C LYS A 103 6.06 -3.92 -24.88
N LYS A 104 7.13 -3.84 -24.07
CA LYS A 104 7.25 -4.50 -22.77
C LYS A 104 7.74 -3.53 -21.70
N TYR A 105 7.55 -3.89 -20.44
CA TYR A 105 8.14 -3.17 -19.32
C TYR A 105 9.59 -3.61 -19.12
N ASP A 106 10.48 -2.64 -18.99
CA ASP A 106 11.92 -2.88 -18.92
C ASP A 106 12.47 -2.54 -17.54
N ILE A 107 12.60 -3.57 -16.70
CA ILE A 107 13.15 -3.46 -15.35
C ILE A 107 14.65 -3.08 -15.36
N SER A 108 15.37 -3.31 -16.46
CA SER A 108 16.82 -3.05 -16.52
C SER A 108 17.16 -1.59 -16.30
N GLN A 109 16.28 -0.68 -16.73
CA GLN A 109 16.44 0.76 -16.54
C GLN A 109 16.37 1.19 -15.08
N VAL A 110 15.70 0.42 -14.22
CA VAL A 110 15.65 0.68 -12.77
C VAL A 110 17.01 0.40 -12.13
N PHE A 111 17.75 -0.60 -12.60
CA PHE A 111 19.04 -0.97 -11.99
C PHE A 111 20.10 0.12 -12.12
N ASN A 112 19.99 0.97 -13.15
CA ASN A 112 20.90 2.08 -13.37
C ASN A 112 20.59 3.27 -12.44
N THR A 113 19.30 3.56 -12.21
CA THR A 113 18.89 4.70 -11.37
C THR A 113 18.84 4.37 -9.89
N ASP A 114 18.62 3.11 -9.55
CA ASP A 114 18.47 2.61 -8.19
C ASP A 114 19.33 1.34 -7.99
N PRO A 115 20.68 1.46 -7.99
CA PRO A 115 21.59 0.32 -7.98
C PRO A 115 21.36 -0.63 -6.80
N ALA A 116 21.34 -1.93 -7.09
CA ALA A 116 20.99 -2.97 -6.11
C ALA A 116 21.82 -2.94 -4.83
N ASP A 117 23.13 -2.71 -4.92
CA ASP A 117 24.00 -2.69 -3.74
C ASP A 117 23.72 -1.48 -2.84
N THR A 118 23.43 -0.32 -3.44
CA THR A 118 22.99 0.87 -2.69
C THR A 118 21.68 0.59 -1.98
N VAL A 119 20.68 0.06 -2.69
CA VAL A 119 19.37 -0.27 -2.12
C VAL A 119 19.51 -1.25 -0.96
N LYS A 120 20.20 -2.38 -1.18
CA LYS A 120 20.43 -3.41 -0.14
C LYS A 120 21.16 -2.83 1.06
N LYS A 121 22.23 -2.05 0.84
CA LYS A 121 23.00 -1.42 1.93
C LYS A 121 22.13 -0.51 2.78
N THR A 122 21.28 0.31 2.16
CA THR A 122 20.36 1.20 2.89
C THR A 122 19.31 0.42 3.68
N ILE A 123 18.59 -0.52 3.04
CA ILE A 123 17.49 -1.24 3.74
C ILE A 123 18.01 -2.22 4.81
N LEU A 124 19.26 -2.67 4.70
CA LEU A 124 19.92 -3.48 5.73
C LEU A 124 20.33 -2.65 6.94
N LYS A 125 20.56 -1.34 6.80
CA LYS A 125 20.66 -0.39 7.92
C LYS A 125 19.32 -0.07 8.57
N CYS A 126 18.30 -0.89 8.32
CA CYS A 126 16.95 -0.67 8.80
C CYS A 126 16.34 0.64 8.29
N GLU A 127 16.90 1.31 7.29
CA GLU A 127 16.32 2.52 6.71
C GLU A 127 15.25 2.18 5.66
N VAL A 128 14.46 3.18 5.28
CA VAL A 128 13.60 3.11 4.08
C VAL A 128 14.37 3.76 2.95
N TYR A 129 14.75 2.98 1.94
CA TYR A 129 15.36 3.52 0.72
C TYR A 129 14.34 4.32 -0.08
N LYS A 130 14.72 5.52 -0.52
CA LYS A 130 13.91 6.43 -1.33
C LYS A 130 14.75 6.89 -2.51
N GLY A 131 14.57 6.25 -3.65
CA GLY A 131 15.37 6.51 -4.84
C GLY A 131 14.59 7.19 -5.95
N THR A 132 15.06 6.99 -7.18
CA THR A 132 14.52 7.63 -8.38
C THR A 132 13.28 6.91 -8.87
N ARG A 133 13.36 5.58 -8.99
CA ARG A 133 12.27 4.72 -9.46
C ARG A 133 11.81 3.74 -8.41
N MET A 134 12.39 3.78 -7.21
CA MET A 134 12.13 2.77 -6.18
C MET A 134 12.00 3.35 -4.77
N VAL A 135 11.12 2.73 -3.98
CA VAL A 135 11.11 2.81 -2.52
C VAL A 135 11.18 1.38 -2.00
N ALA A 136 12.06 1.12 -1.04
CA ALA A 136 12.25 -0.22 -0.50
C ALA A 136 12.47 -0.20 1.01
N ALA A 137 12.03 -1.26 1.68
CA ALA A 137 12.23 -1.43 3.12
C ALA A 137 12.31 -2.91 3.49
N THR A 138 13.03 -3.20 4.57
CA THR A 138 12.98 -4.49 5.27
C THR A 138 11.95 -4.44 6.40
N VAL A 139 11.56 -5.59 6.94
CA VAL A 139 10.84 -5.64 8.22
C VAL A 139 11.76 -5.16 9.34
N LEU A 140 11.21 -4.40 10.30
CA LEU A 140 11.87 -4.15 11.59
C LEU A 140 11.24 -5.08 12.60
N ARG A 141 11.95 -6.11 13.02
CA ARG A 141 11.43 -7.12 13.96
C ARG A 141 12.35 -7.28 15.15
N TRP A 142 11.78 -7.29 16.35
CA TRP A 142 12.51 -7.68 17.54
C TRP A 142 12.57 -9.20 17.66
N PRO A 143 13.73 -9.81 18.00
CA PRO A 143 15.04 -9.20 18.26
C PRO A 143 15.94 -9.11 17.01
N ASP A 144 15.47 -9.51 15.82
CA ASP A 144 16.28 -9.56 14.60
C ASP A 144 17.02 -8.26 14.25
N VAL A 145 16.47 -7.10 14.62
CA VAL A 145 17.14 -5.79 14.49
C VAL A 145 18.49 -5.71 15.21
N LEU A 146 18.73 -6.53 16.24
CA LEU A 146 20.01 -6.61 16.96
C LEU A 146 21.10 -7.27 16.12
N ASP A 147 20.75 -8.20 15.23
CA ASP A 147 21.69 -8.77 14.28
C ASP A 147 21.77 -7.93 12.99
N GLN A 148 20.65 -7.36 12.56
CA GLN A 148 20.57 -6.65 11.29
C GLN A 148 21.18 -5.25 11.33
N CYS A 149 20.90 -4.46 12.37
CA CYS A 149 21.20 -3.04 12.43
C CYS A 149 21.35 -2.51 13.88
N PRO A 150 22.15 -3.15 14.76
CA PRO A 150 22.16 -2.87 16.20
C PRO A 150 22.48 -1.41 16.56
N ASN A 151 23.32 -0.77 15.76
CA ASN A 151 23.79 0.60 15.99
C ASN A 151 22.93 1.67 15.32
N GLU A 152 21.91 1.27 14.57
CA GLU A 152 21.02 2.19 13.89
C GLU A 152 19.90 2.68 14.84
N PRO A 153 19.31 3.86 14.60
CA PRO A 153 18.30 4.41 15.48
C PRO A 153 17.05 3.54 15.61
N VAL A 154 16.46 3.52 16.81
CA VAL A 154 15.14 2.91 17.02
C VAL A 154 14.07 3.73 16.29
N GLN A 155 13.26 3.07 15.48
CA GLN A 155 12.22 3.72 14.65
C GLN A 155 10.80 3.53 15.18
N TRP A 156 10.65 2.87 16.33
CA TRP A 156 9.35 2.64 16.96
C TRP A 156 8.96 3.81 17.85
N ASP A 157 8.15 4.73 17.33
CA ASP A 157 7.74 5.96 18.02
C ASP A 157 7.15 5.73 19.41
N ASP A 158 6.34 4.69 19.59
CA ASP A 158 5.77 4.32 20.89
C ASP A 158 6.85 3.80 21.86
N VAL A 159 7.86 3.09 21.36
CA VAL A 159 9.02 2.68 22.17
C VAL A 159 9.85 3.89 22.57
N LEU A 160 10.13 4.82 21.65
CA LEU A 160 10.86 6.06 21.98
C LEU A 160 10.11 6.93 23.01
N LYS A 161 8.77 6.89 23.01
CA LYS A 161 7.94 7.59 24.00
C LYS A 161 8.00 6.94 25.38
N GLU A 162 7.96 5.62 25.45
CA GLU A 162 7.92 4.89 26.73
C GLU A 162 9.32 4.63 27.32
N CYS A 163 10.33 4.44 26.47
CA CYS A 163 11.72 4.20 26.84
C CYS A 163 12.57 5.48 26.67
N ARG A 164 12.75 6.21 27.77
CA ARG A 164 13.50 7.48 27.77
C ARG A 164 14.97 7.27 27.39
N ASN A 165 15.53 8.23 26.64
CA ASN A 165 16.95 8.29 26.24
C ASN A 165 17.47 7.13 25.39
N ILE A 166 16.60 6.28 24.85
CA ILE A 166 17.01 5.24 23.90
C ILE A 166 17.38 5.89 22.57
N LYS A 167 18.50 5.43 22.00
CA LYS A 167 19.02 5.91 20.72
C LYS A 167 19.02 4.80 19.68
N THR A 168 19.71 3.70 19.97
CA THR A 168 19.94 2.58 19.04
C THR A 168 19.26 1.30 19.50
N TRP A 169 19.13 0.33 18.61
CA TRP A 169 18.56 -0.99 18.94
C TRP A 169 19.38 -1.74 20.01
N SER A 170 20.72 -1.65 19.96
CA SER A 170 21.60 -2.22 20.98
C SER A 170 21.40 -1.57 22.35
N HIS A 171 21.30 -0.24 22.41
CA HIS A 171 21.04 0.47 23.66
C HIS A 171 19.67 0.10 24.26
N LEU A 172 18.67 -0.13 23.40
CA LEU A 172 17.38 -0.66 23.83
C LEU A 172 17.52 -2.06 24.44
N ASP A 173 18.30 -2.96 23.83
CA ASP A 173 18.53 -4.31 24.37
C ASP A 173 19.22 -4.29 25.73
N ASP A 174 20.29 -3.50 25.88
CA ASP A 174 21.00 -3.32 27.14
C ASP A 174 20.04 -2.85 28.24
N THR A 175 19.21 -1.86 27.92
CA THR A 175 18.18 -1.34 28.83
C THR A 175 17.20 -2.43 29.22
N LEU A 176 16.61 -3.13 28.25
CA LEU A 176 15.63 -4.19 28.52
C LEU A 176 16.24 -5.34 29.32
N THR A 177 17.51 -5.67 29.09
CA THR A 177 18.25 -6.69 29.86
C THR A 177 18.41 -6.28 31.32
N LEU A 178 18.76 -5.03 31.61
CA LEU A 178 18.76 -4.49 32.99
C LEU A 178 17.36 -4.50 33.63
N LEU A 179 16.31 -4.34 32.83
CA LEU A 179 14.93 -4.44 33.32
C LEU A 179 14.52 -5.90 33.60
N LYS A 180 15.11 -6.92 32.98
CA LYS A 180 14.70 -8.33 33.21
C LYS A 180 14.97 -8.85 34.61
N ASP A 181 15.81 -8.16 35.40
CA ASP A 181 16.07 -8.54 36.79
C ASP A 181 14.76 -8.65 37.59
N LYS A 182 14.49 -9.88 38.07
CA LYS A 182 13.28 -10.26 38.80
C LYS A 182 13.30 -9.79 40.25
N GLY A 183 14.49 -9.55 40.82
CA GLY A 183 14.64 -9.07 42.19
C GLY A 183 14.40 -7.57 42.33
N ARG A 184 14.45 -6.82 41.22
CA ARG A 184 14.32 -5.36 41.22
C ARG A 184 12.88 -4.91 40.99
N LYS A 185 12.37 -4.08 41.91
CA LYS A 185 11.09 -3.38 41.74
C LYS A 185 11.23 -2.31 40.65
N LYS A 186 10.51 -2.50 39.55
CA LYS A 186 10.46 -1.55 38.43
C LYS A 186 9.57 -0.36 38.77
N SER A 187 10.00 0.83 38.41
CA SER A 187 9.13 2.00 38.34
C SER A 187 8.04 1.79 37.28
N LYS A 188 6.97 2.60 37.36
CA LYS A 188 5.86 2.55 36.39
C LYS A 188 6.33 2.80 34.95
N SER A 189 7.32 3.68 34.75
CA SER A 189 7.90 3.98 33.43
C SER A 189 8.72 2.81 32.89
N GLU A 190 9.55 2.19 33.72
CA GLU A 190 10.35 1.02 33.30
C GLU A 190 9.46 -0.15 32.91
N LYS A 191 8.38 -0.39 33.66
CA LYS A 191 7.40 -1.42 33.31
C LYS A 191 6.77 -1.14 31.94
N ARG A 192 6.36 0.10 31.65
CA ARG A 192 5.80 0.45 30.34
C ARG A 192 6.81 0.29 29.20
N CYS A 193 8.05 0.71 29.39
CA CYS A 193 9.11 0.50 28.40
C CYS A 193 9.30 -1.00 28.11
N PHE A 194 9.41 -1.81 29.17
CA PHE A 194 9.56 -3.26 29.05
C PHE A 194 8.37 -3.92 28.34
N ASP A 195 7.14 -3.56 28.72
CA ASP A 195 5.92 -4.16 28.16
C ASP A 195 5.67 -3.76 26.70
N THR A 196 6.30 -2.67 26.22
CA THR A 196 6.13 -2.16 24.84
C THR A 196 6.98 -2.95 23.84
N VAL A 197 8.09 -3.57 24.27
CA VAL A 197 8.96 -4.37 23.40
C VAL A 197 8.75 -5.86 23.69
N LYS A 198 8.11 -6.56 22.76
CA LYS A 198 7.80 -7.99 22.89
C LYS A 198 8.47 -8.79 21.79
N GLU A 199 8.74 -10.06 22.09
CA GLU A 199 9.24 -11.03 21.11
C GLU A 199 8.33 -11.07 19.88
N GLY A 200 8.93 -11.02 18.68
CA GLY A 200 8.19 -11.05 17.41
C GLY A 200 7.46 -9.75 17.06
N ARG A 201 7.49 -8.70 17.91
CA ARG A 201 6.97 -7.38 17.54
C ARG A 201 7.66 -6.91 16.26
N ALA A 202 6.88 -6.45 15.29
CA ALA A 202 7.41 -6.03 14.01
C ALA A 202 6.66 -4.87 13.37
N ASP A 203 7.41 -3.99 12.70
CA ASP A 203 6.90 -3.12 11.64
C ASP A 203 7.17 -3.78 10.30
N HIS A 204 6.08 -4.19 9.65
CA HIS A 204 6.09 -4.96 8.42
C HIS A 204 6.64 -4.13 7.26
N ALA A 205 7.39 -4.78 6.38
CA ALA A 205 8.07 -4.13 5.26
C ALA A 205 7.05 -3.37 4.39
N GLU A 206 5.89 -4.00 4.12
CA GLU A 206 4.83 -3.46 3.28
C GLU A 206 4.35 -2.09 3.78
N TYR A 207 4.12 -1.99 5.11
CA TYR A 207 3.74 -0.75 5.76
C TYR A 207 4.82 0.31 5.62
N ARG A 208 6.09 -0.07 5.91
CA ARG A 208 7.24 0.85 5.87
C ARG A 208 7.50 1.40 4.48
N THR A 209 7.44 0.58 3.43
CA THR A 209 7.55 1.01 2.04
C THR A 209 6.42 2.00 1.70
N LEU A 210 5.19 1.71 2.10
CA LEU A 210 4.04 2.56 1.79
C LEU A 210 4.04 3.91 2.53
N GLN A 211 4.71 4.02 3.67
CA GLN A 211 4.89 5.32 4.36
C GLN A 211 5.72 6.31 3.54
N ALA A 212 6.69 5.81 2.76
CA ALA A 212 7.52 6.65 1.91
C ALA A 212 7.03 6.74 0.46
N PHE A 213 5.90 6.09 0.13
CA PHE A 213 5.47 5.90 -1.25
C PHE A 213 5.21 7.20 -2.04
N ASN A 214 4.84 8.28 -1.35
CA ASN A 214 4.61 9.57 -2.00
C ASN A 214 5.84 10.08 -2.77
N THR A 215 7.08 9.69 -2.38
CA THR A 215 8.29 10.10 -3.11
C THR A 215 8.39 9.53 -4.54
N LEU A 216 7.57 8.52 -4.86
CA LEU A 216 7.41 7.97 -6.21
C LEU A 216 6.20 8.54 -6.94
N VAL A 217 5.08 8.72 -6.23
CA VAL A 217 3.76 9.08 -6.81
C VAL A 217 3.77 10.45 -7.48
N ASP A 218 4.63 11.36 -7.04
CA ASP A 218 4.67 12.73 -7.56
C ASP A 218 5.37 12.85 -8.93
N ARG A 219 5.84 11.74 -9.51
CA ARG A 219 6.57 11.71 -10.78
C ARG A 219 5.62 11.39 -11.94
N LYS A 220 5.62 12.21 -13.01
CA LYS A 220 4.76 12.07 -14.20
C LYS A 220 5.20 10.91 -15.12
N ASN A 221 5.11 9.67 -14.65
CA ASN A 221 5.48 8.48 -15.41
C ASN A 221 4.24 7.80 -16.00
N LYS A 222 3.59 8.45 -16.98
CA LYS A 222 2.22 8.10 -17.43
C LYS A 222 2.06 6.68 -17.98
N ASN A 223 3.12 6.05 -18.47
CA ASN A 223 3.09 4.72 -19.06
C ASN A 223 3.89 3.67 -18.27
N ASP A 224 4.57 4.05 -17.19
CA ASP A 224 5.34 3.10 -16.38
C ASP A 224 4.40 2.14 -15.64
N LEU A 225 4.83 0.89 -15.47
CA LEU A 225 4.20 -0.05 -14.54
C LEU A 225 4.69 0.26 -13.12
N LEU A 226 3.75 0.57 -12.23
CA LEU A 226 4.01 0.55 -10.81
C LEU A 226 3.85 -0.87 -10.26
N LEU A 227 4.96 -1.48 -9.86
CA LEU A 227 4.96 -2.78 -9.21
C LEU A 227 5.20 -2.64 -7.71
N PHE A 228 4.23 -3.03 -6.90
CA PHE A 228 4.43 -3.19 -5.46
C PHE A 228 4.71 -4.66 -5.12
N TYR A 229 5.99 -5.00 -5.00
CA TYR A 229 6.45 -6.34 -4.65
C TYR A 229 6.58 -6.48 -3.14
N VAL A 230 6.10 -7.59 -2.59
CA VAL A 230 6.27 -7.98 -1.18
C VAL A 230 6.70 -9.44 -1.09
N LEU A 231 7.68 -9.79 -0.24
CA LEU A 231 8.21 -11.17 -0.25
C LEU A 231 7.15 -12.24 0.13
N ALA A 232 6.19 -11.91 0.99
CA ALA A 232 5.06 -12.77 1.32
C ALA A 232 3.75 -11.98 1.35
N SER A 233 2.63 -12.69 1.16
CA SER A 233 1.28 -12.12 1.15
C SER A 233 1.01 -11.29 2.40
N PRO A 234 0.40 -10.09 2.30
CA PRO A 234 0.10 -9.27 3.47
C PRO A 234 -0.72 -10.02 4.54
N CYS A 235 -0.33 -9.93 5.81
CA CYS A 235 -1.01 -10.70 6.87
C CYS A 235 -2.43 -10.16 7.17
N SER A 236 -3.30 -11.05 7.65
CA SER A 236 -4.71 -10.74 7.94
C SER A 236 -4.89 -9.78 9.12
N GLN A 237 -4.12 -9.97 10.18
CA GLN A 237 -4.34 -9.29 11.47
C GLN A 237 -3.72 -7.90 11.57
N ARG A 238 -2.70 -7.58 10.75
CA ARG A 238 -1.99 -6.28 10.80
C ARG A 238 -2.06 -5.56 9.46
N CYS A 239 -1.46 -6.11 8.41
CA CYS A 239 -1.38 -5.45 7.11
C CYS A 239 -2.76 -5.20 6.49
N THR A 240 -3.65 -6.20 6.55
CA THR A 240 -5.00 -6.08 5.96
C THR A 240 -6.10 -6.00 7.02
N GLY A 241 -5.76 -5.65 8.26
CA GLY A 241 -6.75 -5.48 9.32
C GLY A 241 -7.48 -4.14 9.16
N ILE A 242 -8.81 -4.16 9.03
CA ILE A 242 -9.63 -2.98 8.68
C ILE A 242 -9.44 -1.81 9.66
N THR A 243 -9.32 -2.09 10.95
CA THR A 243 -9.26 -1.06 12.01
C THR A 243 -7.88 -0.95 12.66
N LYS A 244 -6.84 -1.48 12.00
CA LYS A 244 -5.51 -1.55 12.60
C LYS A 244 -4.69 -0.33 12.22
N LYS A 245 -4.08 0.31 13.23
CA LYS A 245 -3.19 1.48 13.05
C LYS A 245 -2.11 1.29 11.97
N TRP A 246 -1.62 0.06 11.82
CA TRP A 246 -0.53 -0.30 10.91
C TRP A 246 -1.03 -1.04 9.65
N SER A 247 -2.32 -0.90 9.34
CA SER A 247 -2.93 -1.41 8.12
C SER A 247 -2.39 -0.70 6.89
N ILE A 248 -2.26 -1.44 5.80
CA ILE A 248 -1.84 -0.92 4.50
C ILE A 248 -3.01 -0.55 3.60
N LEU A 249 -4.25 -0.97 3.92
CA LEU A 249 -5.41 -0.89 3.03
C LEU A 249 -5.70 0.53 2.51
N GLU A 250 -5.54 1.56 3.34
CA GLU A 250 -5.74 2.94 2.88
C GLU A 250 -4.53 3.48 2.10
N ASN A 251 -3.31 3.19 2.56
CA ASN A 251 -2.12 3.71 1.91
C ASN A 251 -1.85 3.06 0.55
N ILE A 252 -2.21 1.78 0.37
CA ILE A 252 -2.01 1.06 -0.88
C ILE A 252 -2.91 1.60 -2.00
N LYS A 253 -4.08 2.20 -1.70
CA LYS A 253 -4.95 2.84 -2.72
C LYS A 253 -4.23 3.89 -3.56
N LYS A 254 -3.15 4.50 -3.03
CA LYS A 254 -2.33 5.46 -3.77
C LYS A 254 -1.73 4.90 -5.05
N ILE A 255 -1.54 3.57 -5.16
CA ILE A 255 -1.05 2.93 -6.38
C ILE A 255 -2.02 3.13 -7.55
N MET A 256 -3.33 3.27 -7.27
CA MET A 256 -4.36 3.45 -8.29
C MET A 256 -4.29 4.81 -9.00
N LYS A 257 -3.45 5.73 -8.53
CA LYS A 257 -3.12 6.97 -9.26
C LYS A 257 -2.31 6.69 -10.52
N TRP A 258 -1.70 5.51 -10.61
CA TRP A 258 -0.97 5.05 -11.78
C TRP A 258 -1.93 4.36 -12.73
N LYS A 259 -1.78 4.64 -14.02
CA LYS A 259 -2.55 3.93 -15.06
C LYS A 259 -2.26 2.43 -15.01
N ASN A 260 -0.99 2.09 -14.76
CA ASN A 260 -0.48 0.74 -14.81
C ASN A 260 0.06 0.34 -13.45
N TYR A 261 -0.55 -0.65 -12.79
CA TYR A 261 -0.10 -1.10 -11.48
C TYR A 261 -0.38 -2.57 -11.21
N ALA A 262 0.45 -3.18 -10.36
CA ALA A 262 0.24 -4.52 -9.83
C ALA A 262 0.83 -4.64 -8.41
N LEU A 263 0.19 -5.48 -7.59
CA LEU A 263 0.75 -5.96 -6.33
C LEU A 263 1.16 -7.42 -6.51
N VAL A 264 2.40 -7.73 -6.17
CA VAL A 264 2.95 -9.07 -6.33
C VAL A 264 3.53 -9.58 -5.02
N PHE A 265 3.27 -10.85 -4.71
CA PHE A 265 3.97 -11.54 -3.64
C PHE A 265 4.46 -12.92 -4.07
N SER A 266 5.53 -13.41 -3.46
CA SER A 266 6.07 -14.74 -3.80
C SER A 266 5.58 -15.86 -2.90
N ASN A 267 5.51 -15.59 -1.59
CA ASN A 267 5.18 -16.61 -0.60
C ASN A 267 3.81 -16.34 0.03
N VAL A 268 3.08 -17.39 0.40
CA VAL A 268 1.99 -17.24 1.37
C VAL A 268 2.61 -16.95 2.73
N PHE A 269 2.11 -15.92 3.42
CA PHE A 269 2.62 -15.53 4.73
C PHE A 269 2.43 -16.66 5.74
N LYS A 270 3.51 -16.92 6.49
CA LYS A 270 3.54 -17.87 7.60
C LYS A 270 4.11 -17.15 8.82
N PRO A 271 3.44 -17.22 9.98
CA PRO A 271 3.99 -16.68 11.22
C PRO A 271 5.28 -17.40 11.59
N ARG A 272 6.19 -16.69 12.27
CA ARG A 272 7.50 -17.25 12.65
C ARG A 272 7.39 -18.38 13.67
N ASP A 273 6.42 -18.30 14.56
CA ASP A 273 6.13 -19.34 15.55
C ASP A 273 5.56 -20.63 14.93
N GLY A 274 5.35 -20.65 13.61
CA GLY A 274 4.81 -21.79 12.89
C GLY A 274 3.32 -21.98 13.08
N THR A 275 2.63 -21.07 13.79
CA THR A 275 1.19 -21.17 14.01
C THR A 275 0.47 -21.22 12.67
N PRO A 276 -0.31 -22.28 12.40
CA PRO A 276 -1.08 -22.37 11.16
C PRO A 276 -2.06 -21.20 11.04
N ILE A 277 -2.11 -20.59 9.85
CA ILE A 277 -3.12 -19.58 9.54
C ILE A 277 -4.32 -20.29 8.90
N PRO A 278 -5.54 -20.13 9.43
CA PRO A 278 -6.74 -20.63 8.78
C PRO A 278 -6.86 -20.10 7.34
N GLU A 279 -7.20 -20.96 6.37
CA GLU A 279 -7.33 -20.54 4.96
C GLU A 279 -8.27 -19.34 4.80
N LYS A 280 -9.36 -19.28 5.59
CA LYS A 280 -10.29 -18.15 5.61
C LYS A 280 -9.62 -16.81 5.92
N ASP A 281 -8.59 -16.81 6.75
CA ASP A 281 -7.89 -15.59 7.18
C ASP A 281 -6.91 -15.15 6.09
N SER A 282 -6.18 -16.09 5.49
CA SER A 282 -5.29 -15.84 4.34
C SER A 282 -6.09 -15.37 3.12
N ARG A 283 -7.21 -16.03 2.80
CA ARG A 283 -8.14 -15.64 1.74
C ARG A 283 -8.74 -14.27 2.02
N GLY A 284 -9.27 -14.05 3.22
CA GLY A 284 -9.86 -12.79 3.63
C GLY A 284 -8.88 -11.62 3.61
N ALA A 285 -7.59 -11.86 3.86
CA ALA A 285 -6.56 -10.84 3.70
C ALA A 285 -6.45 -10.35 2.25
N LEU A 286 -6.46 -11.29 1.29
CA LEU A 286 -6.42 -10.98 -0.14
C LEU A 286 -7.73 -10.39 -0.65
N GLU A 287 -8.89 -10.81 -0.12
CA GLU A 287 -10.20 -10.20 -0.42
C GLU A 287 -10.18 -8.70 -0.05
N ARG A 288 -9.83 -8.35 1.19
CA ARG A 288 -9.75 -6.95 1.66
C ARG A 288 -8.73 -6.11 0.88
N LEU A 289 -7.60 -6.73 0.51
CA LEU A 289 -6.62 -6.08 -0.34
C LEU A 289 -7.18 -5.84 -1.75
N GLY A 290 -7.89 -6.84 -2.30
CA GLY A 290 -8.59 -6.76 -3.58
C GLY A 290 -9.70 -5.71 -3.59
N GLU A 291 -10.42 -5.51 -2.50
CA GLU A 291 -11.38 -4.40 -2.34
C GLU A 291 -10.67 -3.04 -2.42
N SER A 292 -9.41 -2.96 -1.98
CA SER A 292 -8.65 -1.71 -1.95
C SER A 292 -8.06 -1.33 -3.31
N ILE A 293 -7.61 -2.30 -4.13
CA ILE A 293 -6.87 -2.02 -5.39
C ILE A 293 -7.35 -2.80 -6.61
N GLY A 294 -8.39 -3.61 -6.47
CA GLY A 294 -8.90 -4.54 -7.48
C GLY A 294 -8.14 -5.86 -7.46
N LEU A 295 -8.85 -6.96 -7.21
CA LEU A 295 -8.26 -8.31 -7.09
C LEU A 295 -7.50 -8.76 -8.35
N LYS A 296 -7.94 -8.33 -9.54
CA LYS A 296 -7.26 -8.58 -10.82
C LYS A 296 -5.84 -8.01 -10.93
N ASN A 297 -5.46 -7.09 -10.05
CA ASN A 297 -4.13 -6.49 -10.03
C ASN A 297 -3.22 -7.14 -8.97
N ILE A 298 -3.65 -8.26 -8.37
CA ILE A 298 -2.89 -8.99 -7.36
C ILE A 298 -2.42 -10.31 -7.94
N PHE A 299 -1.13 -10.59 -7.85
CA PHE A 299 -0.53 -11.81 -8.38
C PHE A 299 0.36 -12.47 -7.34
N ARG A 300 0.38 -13.80 -7.36
CA ARG A 300 1.42 -14.60 -6.71
C ARG A 300 2.45 -15.00 -7.74
N CYS A 301 3.73 -14.71 -7.49
CA CYS A 301 4.83 -15.08 -8.38
C CYS A 301 5.88 -15.91 -7.65
N ASP A 302 5.94 -17.19 -7.96
CA ASP A 302 6.90 -18.13 -7.39
C ASP A 302 7.80 -18.67 -8.50
N LYS A 303 9.12 -18.56 -8.31
CA LYS A 303 10.16 -18.87 -9.31
C LYS A 303 9.87 -18.16 -10.64
N ASP A 304 9.60 -18.92 -11.68
CA ASP A 304 9.43 -18.45 -13.06
C ASP A 304 7.95 -18.37 -13.47
N LYS A 305 7.01 -18.47 -12.50
CA LYS A 305 5.57 -18.45 -12.76
C LYS A 305 4.86 -17.40 -11.91
N CYS A 306 4.04 -16.59 -12.57
CA CYS A 306 3.03 -15.78 -11.90
C CYS A 306 1.64 -16.38 -12.07
N THR A 307 0.74 -16.09 -11.13
CA THR A 307 -0.65 -16.50 -11.14
C THR A 307 -1.50 -15.35 -10.63
N SER A 308 -2.52 -14.97 -11.40
CA SER A 308 -3.52 -14.00 -10.96
C SER A 308 -4.25 -14.52 -9.72
N CYS A 309 -4.38 -13.68 -8.71
CA CYS A 309 -5.18 -13.97 -7.53
C CYS A 309 -6.67 -13.73 -7.75
N SER A 310 -7.10 -13.38 -8.97
CA SER A 310 -8.50 -13.20 -9.34
C SER A 310 -8.96 -14.28 -10.32
N SER A 311 -9.93 -15.09 -9.91
CA SER A 311 -10.66 -16.02 -10.77
C SER A 311 -12.16 -15.91 -10.48
N GLY A 312 -12.96 -15.49 -11.45
CA GLY A 312 -14.41 -15.29 -11.25
C GLY A 312 -14.76 -14.30 -10.12
N ASN A 313 -13.96 -13.24 -9.94
CA ASN A 313 -14.02 -12.29 -8.82
C ASN A 313 -13.79 -12.90 -7.42
N GLN A 314 -13.29 -14.13 -7.35
CA GLN A 314 -12.88 -14.78 -6.11
C GLN A 314 -11.37 -14.89 -6.04
N VAL A 315 -10.84 -15.05 -4.82
CA VAL A 315 -9.42 -15.26 -4.63
C VAL A 315 -9.05 -16.66 -5.11
N THR A 316 -8.12 -16.72 -6.07
CA THR A 316 -7.54 -17.98 -6.58
C THR A 316 -6.87 -18.77 -5.45
N ARG A 317 -7.09 -20.09 -5.38
CA ARG A 317 -6.61 -20.96 -4.28
C ARG A 317 -5.10 -20.88 -4.08
N GLU A 318 -4.38 -20.91 -5.18
CA GLU A 318 -2.93 -20.80 -5.26
C GLU A 318 -2.39 -19.53 -4.60
N CYS A 319 -3.20 -18.51 -4.34
CA CYS A 319 -2.74 -17.30 -3.66
C CYS A 319 -2.78 -17.37 -2.13
N TYR A 320 -3.49 -18.34 -1.53
CA TYR A 320 -3.62 -18.44 -0.06
C TYR A 320 -3.27 -19.80 0.54
N THR A 321 -2.85 -20.76 -0.29
CA THR A 321 -2.35 -22.09 0.13
C THR A 321 -0.86 -22.26 -0.11
#